data_AF-A0A520BC85-F1
#
_entry.id   AF-A0A520BC85-F1
#
_cell.length_a   1.000
_cell.length_b   1.000
_cell.length_c   1.000
_cell.angle_alpha   90.00
_cell.angle_beta   90.00
_cell.angle_gamma   90.00
#
_symmetry.space_group_name_H-M   'P 1'
#
loop_
_entity.id
_entity.type
_entity.pdbx_description
1 polymer ?
#
loop_
_entity_poly.entity_id
_entity_poly.type
_entity_poly.pdbx_seq_one_letter_code
_entity_poly.pdbx_strand_id
1 'polypeptide(L)'
;FWIGSYWREDDKPAGVVSAGPAAVPAAGAGAPAPVKSVVPAALAVVAMAAAWPAFAAFNDRANHNPQPVALAIPEPAWPQTAGFPDWRVDYMEPDARLARAYRSPDGRPVLLQVLYYRNQSKQKGLISSINRLAGEDSPFHETASRGRTEQAGGQPLPLREAVVHGPGGPLLVWQVLWVDGRYTTSNVTGKLRQAQGKLQFRGDDGAMVAVAVPYEGNDADGARATLRAFVGQHFGAIDRALVQARGK
;
A
#
# COMPACT_ATOMS: atom_id res chain seq x y z
N PHE A 1 12.28 -18.38 -9.31
CA PHE A 1 12.27 -19.84 -9.13
C PHE A 1 13.40 -20.22 -8.21
N TRP A 2 13.11 -20.52 -6.95
CA TRP A 2 14.10 -20.70 -5.86
C TRP A 2 13.66 -21.82 -4.90
N ILE A 3 13.18 -22.93 -5.48
CA ILE A 3 12.82 -24.15 -4.76
C ILE A 3 13.41 -25.28 -5.62
N GLY A 4 14.52 -25.86 -5.19
CA GLY A 4 15.15 -26.96 -5.92
C GLY A 4 16.57 -27.33 -5.52
N SER A 5 17.27 -26.54 -4.71
CA SER A 5 18.68 -26.82 -4.38
C SER A 5 18.90 -27.76 -3.19
N TYR A 6 17.85 -28.39 -2.64
CA TYR A 6 17.97 -29.23 -1.43
C TYR A 6 18.05 -30.74 -1.68
N TRP A 7 18.05 -31.19 -2.95
CA TRP A 7 18.09 -32.62 -3.30
C TRP A 7 19.27 -32.95 -4.23
N ARG A 8 20.47 -32.88 -3.69
CA ARG A 8 21.62 -33.62 -4.25
C ARG A 8 22.19 -34.52 -3.16
N GLU A 9 21.96 -35.82 -3.28
CA GLU A 9 22.88 -36.81 -2.74
C GLU A 9 24.14 -36.80 -3.62
N ASP A 10 25.29 -36.44 -3.04
CA ASP A 10 26.58 -36.61 -3.70
C ASP A 10 27.00 -38.09 -3.58
N ASP A 11 26.81 -38.85 -4.65
CA ASP A 11 27.52 -40.12 -4.86
C ASP A 11 29.02 -39.83 -5.00
N LYS A 12 29.83 -40.37 -4.08
CA LYS A 12 31.28 -40.50 -4.28
C LYS A 12 31.76 -41.94 -3.98
N PRO A 13 32.72 -42.45 -4.77
CA PRO A 13 32.90 -43.88 -5.01
C PRO A 13 33.79 -44.56 -3.96
N ALA A 14 33.67 -45.89 -3.95
CA ALA A 14 34.33 -46.82 -3.04
C ALA A 14 35.86 -46.71 -3.02
N GLY A 15 36.42 -46.64 -1.80
CA GLY A 15 37.81 -46.96 -1.51
C GLY A 15 37.86 -48.19 -0.59
N VAL A 16 38.41 -49.29 -1.10
CA VAL A 16 38.58 -50.56 -0.39
C VAL A 16 39.88 -50.54 0.41
N VAL A 17 39.84 -50.77 1.73
CA VAL A 17 40.95 -51.37 2.48
C VAL A 17 40.37 -52.27 3.59
N SER A 18 40.85 -53.51 3.67
CA SER A 18 40.41 -54.56 4.59
C SER A 18 41.49 -54.82 5.65
N ALA A 19 41.13 -54.90 6.94
CA ALA A 19 41.83 -55.70 7.97
C ALA A 19 41.08 -55.73 9.34
N GLY A 20 40.65 -56.93 9.78
CA GLY A 20 40.47 -57.31 11.19
C GLY A 20 39.05 -57.19 11.80
N PRO A 21 38.52 -58.21 12.51
CA PRO A 21 37.16 -58.19 13.06
C PRO A 21 37.12 -57.33 14.32
N ALA A 22 36.85 -56.03 14.16
CA ALA A 22 36.41 -55.19 15.27
C ALA A 22 34.94 -55.49 15.55
N ALA A 23 34.64 -55.86 16.80
CA ALA A 23 33.31 -56.16 17.29
C ALA A 23 32.32 -55.06 16.86
N VAL A 24 31.30 -55.46 16.11
CA VAL A 24 30.18 -54.61 15.75
C VAL A 24 29.48 -54.24 17.06
N PRO A 25 29.44 -52.98 17.52
CA PRO A 25 28.42 -52.62 18.49
C PRO A 25 27.11 -52.87 17.76
N ALA A 26 26.31 -53.82 18.24
CA ALA A 26 24.95 -53.98 17.77
C ALA A 26 24.33 -52.58 17.84
N ALA A 27 24.03 -52.01 16.68
CA ALA A 27 23.21 -50.82 16.58
C ALA A 27 21.90 -51.22 17.23
N GLY A 28 21.74 -50.86 18.51
CA GLY A 28 20.48 -50.98 19.19
C GLY A 28 19.49 -50.27 18.30
N ALA A 29 18.54 -51.03 17.76
CA ALA A 29 17.42 -50.49 17.03
C ALA A 29 16.82 -49.42 17.95
N GLY A 30 17.16 -48.15 17.69
CA GLY A 30 16.59 -47.03 18.42
C GLY A 30 15.10 -47.20 18.28
N ALA A 31 14.42 -47.44 19.41
CA ALA A 31 12.98 -47.58 19.41
C ALA A 31 12.39 -46.44 18.58
N PRO A 32 11.48 -46.70 17.62
CA PRO A 32 10.89 -45.63 16.84
C PRO A 32 10.31 -44.63 17.83
N ALA A 33 10.79 -43.38 17.79
CA ALA A 33 10.24 -42.33 18.61
C ALA A 33 8.71 -42.35 18.41
N PRO A 34 7.89 -42.34 19.47
CA PRO A 34 6.45 -42.41 19.30
C PRO A 34 6.04 -41.20 18.47
N VAL A 35 5.56 -41.46 17.25
CA VAL A 35 4.99 -40.45 16.38
C VAL A 35 3.77 -39.94 17.14
N LYS A 36 3.93 -38.83 17.87
CA LYS A 36 2.82 -38.20 18.57
C LYS A 36 1.73 -37.99 17.52
N SER A 37 0.58 -38.59 17.77
CA SER A 37 -0.53 -38.56 16.83
C SER A 37 -0.75 -37.13 16.36
N VAL A 38 -0.61 -36.90 15.05
CA VAL A 38 -0.82 -35.60 14.41
C VAL A 38 -2.31 -35.25 14.36
N VAL A 39 -3.18 -36.21 14.70
CA VAL A 39 -4.65 -36.09 14.68
C VAL A 39 -5.18 -34.91 15.50
N PRO A 40 -4.82 -34.70 16.78
CA PRO A 40 -5.25 -33.51 17.54
C PRO A 40 -4.82 -32.18 16.89
N ALA A 41 -3.61 -32.12 16.32
CA ALA A 41 -3.14 -30.92 15.62
C ALA A 41 -3.93 -30.69 14.31
N ALA A 42 -4.18 -31.75 13.53
CA ALA A 42 -4.99 -31.69 12.32
C ALA A 42 -6.44 -31.28 12.62
N LEU A 43 -7.05 -31.84 13.67
CA LEU A 43 -8.40 -31.49 14.11
C LEU A 43 -8.47 -30.03 14.59
N ALA A 44 -7.44 -29.54 15.30
CA ALA A 44 -7.37 -28.13 15.68
C ALA A 44 -7.29 -27.21 14.46
N VAL A 45 -6.47 -27.54 13.46
CA VAL A 45 -6.38 -26.78 12.20
C VAL A 45 -7.71 -26.79 11.45
N VAL A 46 -8.38 -27.95 11.35
CA VAL A 46 -9.71 -28.06 10.72
C VAL A 46 -10.75 -27.25 11.48
N ALA A 47 -10.75 -27.30 12.81
CA ALA A 47 -11.67 -26.51 13.64
C ALA A 47 -11.44 -25.00 13.47
N MET A 48 -10.17 -24.56 13.42
CA MET A 48 -9.83 -23.16 13.13
C MET A 48 -10.28 -22.73 11.73
N ALA A 49 -10.07 -23.57 10.72
CA ALA A 49 -10.53 -23.31 9.35
C ALA A 49 -12.07 -23.26 9.26
N ALA A 50 -12.77 -24.13 9.99
CA ALA A 50 -14.23 -24.16 10.04
C ALA A 50 -14.83 -22.97 10.81
N ALA A 51 -14.12 -22.45 11.81
CA ALA A 51 -14.53 -21.26 12.56
C ALA A 51 -14.25 -19.94 11.79
N TRP A 52 -13.42 -19.98 10.75
CA TRP A 52 -13.00 -18.80 9.98
C TRP A 52 -14.17 -17.99 9.39
N PRO A 53 -15.20 -18.57 8.75
CA PRO A 53 -16.29 -17.78 8.16
C PRO A 53 -17.11 -17.02 9.21
N ALA A 54 -17.35 -17.62 10.37
CA ALA A 54 -18.07 -16.98 11.47
C ALA A 54 -17.26 -15.83 12.07
N PHE A 55 -15.95 -16.05 12.27
CA PHE A 55 -15.03 -15.01 12.70
C PHE A 55 -14.93 -13.86 11.68
N ALA A 56 -14.83 -14.19 10.38
CA ALA A 56 -14.79 -13.20 9.30
C ALA A 56 -16.07 -12.35 9.27
N ALA A 57 -17.25 -12.98 9.35
CA ALA A 57 -18.52 -12.26 9.38
C ALA A 57 -18.69 -11.37 10.63
N PHE A 58 -18.24 -11.84 11.79
CA PHE A 58 -18.21 -11.02 13.00
C PHE A 58 -17.27 -9.83 12.84
N ASN A 59 -16.06 -10.07 12.32
CA ASN A 59 -15.06 -9.04 12.09
C ASN A 59 -15.53 -7.99 11.08
N ASP A 60 -16.19 -8.41 10.00
CA ASP A 60 -16.74 -7.50 9.00
C ASP A 60 -17.84 -6.61 9.60
N ARG A 61 -18.74 -7.18 10.42
CA ARG A 61 -19.76 -6.38 11.12
C ARG A 61 -19.14 -5.41 12.13
N ALA A 62 -18.15 -5.85 12.89
CA ALA A 62 -17.49 -5.02 13.89
C ALA A 62 -16.71 -3.84 13.27
N ASN A 63 -16.19 -4.01 12.06
CA ASN A 63 -15.48 -2.97 11.32
C ASN A 63 -16.38 -2.12 10.40
N HIS A 64 -17.65 -2.51 10.22
CA HIS A 64 -18.54 -1.82 9.30
C HIS A 64 -18.96 -0.47 9.85
N ASN A 65 -18.62 0.60 9.14
CA ASN A 65 -19.06 1.95 9.45
C ASN A 65 -20.16 2.37 8.46
N PRO A 66 -21.43 2.51 8.90
CA PRO A 66 -22.54 2.87 8.02
C PRO A 66 -22.60 4.37 7.71
N GLN A 67 -21.78 5.21 8.35
CA GLN A 67 -21.84 6.65 8.12
C GLN A 67 -21.34 7.01 6.71
N PRO A 68 -22.02 7.94 6.01
CA PRO A 68 -21.53 8.43 4.74
C PRO A 68 -20.18 9.13 4.89
N VAL A 69 -19.32 9.02 3.89
CA VAL A 69 -18.02 9.69 3.89
C VAL A 69 -18.23 11.16 3.50
N ALA A 70 -18.00 12.06 4.46
CA ALA A 70 -18.01 13.51 4.22
C ALA A 70 -16.56 14.02 4.19
N LEU A 71 -15.98 14.16 3.00
CA LEU A 71 -14.70 14.82 2.81
C LEU A 71 -14.88 16.34 2.82
N ALA A 72 -14.44 16.99 3.89
CA ALA A 72 -14.29 18.43 3.88
C ALA A 72 -13.27 18.83 2.80
N ILE A 73 -13.62 19.80 1.97
CA ILE A 73 -12.68 20.37 1.02
C ILE A 73 -11.68 21.21 1.83
N PRO A 74 -10.38 20.90 1.82
CA PRO A 74 -9.40 21.81 2.38
C PRO A 74 -9.49 23.11 1.59
N GLU A 75 -9.61 24.26 2.25
CA GLU A 75 -9.44 25.57 1.62
C GLU A 75 -7.98 26.00 1.83
N PRO A 76 -7.05 25.61 0.94
CA PRO A 76 -5.68 26.11 1.02
C PRO A 76 -5.68 27.61 0.74
N ALA A 77 -4.64 28.31 1.22
CA ALA A 77 -4.46 29.73 0.99
C ALA A 77 -4.26 30.09 -0.50
N TRP A 78 -3.99 29.09 -1.35
CA TRP A 78 -3.80 29.29 -2.77
C TRP A 78 -5.14 29.39 -3.50
N PRO A 79 -5.31 30.37 -4.41
CA PRO A 79 -6.55 30.54 -5.13
C PRO A 79 -6.82 29.33 -6.03
N GLN A 80 -8.08 28.91 -6.09
CA GLN A 80 -8.51 27.90 -7.05
C GLN A 80 -8.34 28.42 -8.49
N THR A 81 -7.99 27.52 -9.40
CA THR A 81 -7.87 27.83 -10.83
C THR A 81 -8.55 26.77 -11.67
N ALA A 82 -9.12 27.19 -12.80
CA ALA A 82 -9.40 26.29 -13.91
C ALA A 82 -8.09 26.06 -14.70
N GLY A 83 -8.03 24.98 -15.50
CA GLY A 83 -6.93 24.74 -16.43
C GLY A 83 -5.79 23.87 -15.88
N PHE A 84 -6.10 22.67 -15.42
CA PHE A 84 -5.12 21.59 -15.22
C PHE A 84 -5.34 20.53 -16.32
N PRO A 85 -4.30 19.81 -16.80
CA PRO A 85 -4.48 18.68 -17.73
C PRO A 85 -5.54 17.70 -17.22
N ASP A 86 -6.29 17.05 -18.11
CA ASP A 86 -7.37 16.12 -17.73
C ASP A 86 -6.84 14.75 -17.24
N TRP A 87 -5.92 14.81 -16.27
CA TRP A 87 -5.32 13.67 -15.62
C TRP A 87 -6.05 13.38 -14.30
N ARG A 88 -6.48 12.13 -14.15
CA ARG A 88 -7.08 11.62 -12.92
C ARG A 88 -6.43 10.30 -12.54
N VAL A 89 -6.28 10.08 -11.23
CA VAL A 89 -5.79 8.79 -10.73
C VAL A 89 -6.81 7.70 -10.99
N ASP A 90 -6.34 6.58 -11.56
CA ASP A 90 -7.14 5.41 -11.92
C ASP A 90 -7.04 4.32 -10.85
N TYR A 91 -7.70 4.57 -9.72
CA TYR A 91 -7.90 3.58 -8.67
C TYR A 91 -9.37 3.12 -8.70
N MET A 92 -9.62 1.96 -8.09
CA MET A 92 -10.98 1.46 -7.85
C MET A 92 -11.89 2.55 -7.26
N GLU A 93 -13.18 2.49 -7.58
CA GLU A 93 -14.11 3.58 -7.24
C GLU A 93 -14.17 3.82 -5.72
N PRO A 94 -13.82 5.03 -5.24
CA PRO A 94 -13.82 5.37 -3.82
C PRO A 94 -15.23 5.72 -3.32
N ASP A 95 -15.41 5.76 -2.00
CA ASP A 95 -16.65 6.23 -1.37
C ASP A 95 -16.80 7.76 -1.48
N ALA A 96 -15.67 8.48 -1.51
CA ALA A 96 -15.65 9.90 -1.80
C ALA A 96 -14.40 10.27 -2.59
N ARG A 97 -14.57 11.18 -3.56
CA ARG A 97 -13.51 11.70 -4.41
C ARG A 97 -13.50 13.22 -4.36
N LEU A 98 -12.32 13.78 -4.16
CA LEU A 98 -12.04 15.21 -4.28
C LEU A 98 -10.99 15.41 -5.37
N ALA A 99 -11.23 16.31 -6.31
CA ALA A 99 -10.23 16.76 -7.27
C ALA A 99 -10.36 18.28 -7.40
N ARG A 100 -9.27 19.02 -7.13
CA ARG A 100 -9.30 20.48 -7.11
C ARG A 100 -7.95 21.06 -7.49
N ALA A 101 -7.96 21.98 -8.45
CA ALA A 101 -6.77 22.68 -8.92
C ALA A 101 -6.65 24.05 -8.25
N TYR A 102 -5.40 24.39 -7.91
CA TYR A 102 -4.99 25.64 -7.29
C TYR A 102 -3.87 26.27 -8.11
N ARG A 103 -3.67 27.57 -7.92
CA ARG A 103 -2.56 28.31 -8.53
C ARG A 103 -1.56 28.67 -7.46
N SER A 104 -0.31 28.25 -7.64
CA SER A 104 0.79 28.64 -6.78
C SER A 104 1.12 30.13 -6.91
N PRO A 105 1.87 30.72 -5.97
CA PRO A 105 2.27 32.13 -6.04
C PRO A 105 3.04 32.52 -7.32
N ASP A 106 3.79 31.58 -7.89
CA ASP A 106 4.50 31.73 -9.17
C ASP A 106 3.63 31.39 -10.40
N GLY A 107 2.34 31.15 -10.22
CA GLY A 107 1.36 30.99 -11.29
C GLY A 107 1.21 29.56 -11.81
N ARG A 108 1.97 28.59 -11.32
CA ARG A 108 1.87 27.18 -11.74
C ARG A 108 0.58 26.54 -11.22
N PRO A 109 -0.10 25.72 -12.04
CA PRO A 109 -1.28 25.00 -11.60
C PRO A 109 -0.88 23.75 -10.79
N VAL A 110 -1.57 23.51 -9.68
CA VAL A 110 -1.34 22.39 -8.77
C VAL A 110 -2.65 21.65 -8.53
N LEU A 111 -2.71 20.37 -8.88
CA LEU A 111 -3.90 19.55 -8.70
C LEU A 111 -3.77 18.73 -7.41
N LEU A 112 -4.75 18.87 -6.51
CA LEU A 112 -4.96 17.97 -5.39
C LEU A 112 -6.05 16.95 -5.76
N GLN A 113 -5.74 15.67 -5.60
CA GLN A 113 -6.73 14.59 -5.65
C GLN A 113 -6.73 13.82 -4.32
N VAL A 114 -7.91 13.52 -3.80
CA VAL A 114 -8.12 12.66 -2.64
C VAL A 114 -9.15 11.60 -3.00
N LEU A 115 -8.81 10.34 -2.80
CA LEU A 115 -9.71 9.20 -2.94
C LEU A 115 -9.85 8.54 -1.58
N TYR A 116 -11.04 8.56 -1.01
CA TYR A 116 -11.32 8.04 0.33
C TYR A 116 -12.17 6.78 0.26
N TYR A 117 -11.76 5.78 1.02
CA TYR A 117 -12.37 4.47 1.06
C TYR A 117 -12.82 4.16 2.48
N ARG A 118 -14.01 3.58 2.61
CA ARG A 118 -14.62 3.08 3.83
C ARG A 118 -15.30 1.75 3.51
N ASN A 119 -15.25 0.79 4.43
CA ASN A 119 -15.80 -0.56 4.20
C ASN A 119 -15.19 -1.20 2.93
N GLN A 120 -13.86 -1.29 2.88
CA GLN A 120 -13.12 -1.80 1.72
C GLN A 120 -13.36 -3.31 1.49
N SER A 121 -13.56 -3.66 0.22
CA SER A 121 -13.79 -5.03 -0.25
C SER A 121 -12.82 -5.40 -1.38
N LYS A 122 -12.95 -6.62 -1.93
CA LYS A 122 -12.16 -7.03 -3.10
C LYS A 122 -12.48 -6.20 -4.35
N GLN A 123 -13.67 -5.60 -4.40
CA GLN A 123 -14.17 -4.77 -5.50
C GLN A 123 -13.98 -3.26 -5.25
N LYS A 124 -13.53 -2.88 -4.05
CA LYS A 124 -13.32 -1.49 -3.65
C LYS A 124 -12.20 -1.44 -2.61
N GLY A 125 -10.98 -1.10 -3.05
CA GLY A 125 -9.83 -1.09 -2.16
C GLY A 125 -8.81 -0.03 -2.53
N LEU A 126 -8.31 0.64 -1.50
CA LEU A 126 -7.19 1.57 -1.58
C LEU A 126 -5.90 0.88 -2.07
N ILE A 127 -5.73 -0.39 -1.69
CA ILE A 127 -4.53 -1.17 -1.97
C ILE A 127 -4.89 -2.35 -2.87
N SER A 128 -4.62 -2.19 -4.16
CA SER A 128 -4.83 -3.23 -5.17
C SER A 128 -3.74 -3.17 -6.24
N SER A 129 -3.46 -4.30 -6.89
CA SER A 129 -2.50 -4.37 -8.00
C SER A 129 -3.02 -3.70 -9.27
N ILE A 130 -4.33 -3.45 -9.36
CA ILE A 130 -4.95 -2.76 -10.48
C ILE A 130 -4.96 -1.23 -10.31
N ASN A 131 -4.66 -0.72 -9.12
CA ASN A 131 -4.63 0.72 -8.85
C ASN A 131 -3.41 1.35 -9.50
N ARG A 132 -3.62 2.32 -10.40
CA ARG A 132 -2.57 2.98 -11.19
C ARG A 132 -2.74 4.49 -11.18
N LEU A 133 -1.63 5.23 -11.33
CA LEU A 133 -1.70 6.69 -11.49
C LEU A 133 -2.28 7.10 -12.84
N ALA A 134 -2.21 6.22 -13.84
CA ALA A 134 -2.87 6.38 -15.12
C ALA A 134 -3.38 5.02 -15.61
N GLY A 135 -4.62 5.01 -16.11
CA GLY A 135 -5.27 3.81 -16.63
C GLY A 135 -4.64 3.30 -17.92
N GLU A 136 -4.97 2.06 -18.28
CA GLU A 136 -4.41 1.39 -19.46
C GLU A 136 -4.79 2.09 -20.77
N ASP A 137 -6.05 2.51 -20.91
CA ASP A 137 -6.58 3.25 -22.07
C ASP A 137 -6.42 4.77 -21.94
N SER A 138 -5.70 5.24 -20.92
CA SER A 138 -5.50 6.67 -20.68
C SER A 138 -4.43 7.24 -21.63
N PRO A 139 -4.57 8.50 -22.12
CA PRO A 139 -3.49 9.18 -22.82
C PRO A 139 -2.32 9.54 -21.89
N PHE A 140 -2.42 9.22 -20.60
CA PHE A 140 -1.39 9.43 -19.60
C PHE A 140 -0.67 8.12 -19.26
N HIS A 141 0.65 8.17 -19.04
CA HIS A 141 1.45 7.00 -18.68
C HIS A 141 2.50 7.33 -17.61
N GLU A 142 2.59 6.49 -16.58
CA GLU A 142 3.67 6.58 -15.59
C GLU A 142 4.99 6.11 -16.21
N THR A 143 6.00 6.97 -16.26
CA THR A 143 7.31 6.66 -16.87
C THR A 143 8.43 6.48 -15.86
N ALA A 144 8.26 6.99 -14.64
CA ALA A 144 9.23 6.83 -13.56
C ALA A 144 8.52 6.93 -12.22
N SER A 145 9.02 6.20 -11.22
CA SER A 145 8.68 6.49 -9.82
C SER A 145 9.81 6.15 -8.85
N ARG A 146 9.80 6.87 -7.73
CA ARG A 146 10.78 6.71 -6.64
C ARG A 146 10.18 7.08 -5.29
N GLY A 147 10.76 6.51 -4.23
CA GLY A 147 10.47 6.94 -2.86
C GLY A 147 11.12 8.30 -2.56
N ARG A 148 10.43 9.11 -1.76
CA ARG A 148 10.91 10.41 -1.28
C ARG A 148 10.34 10.64 0.13
N THR A 149 11.02 11.47 0.92
CA THR A 149 10.48 12.00 2.18
C THR A 149 10.58 13.51 2.13
N GLU A 150 9.48 14.19 2.44
CA GLU A 150 9.42 15.66 2.54
C GLU A 150 8.88 16.06 3.92
N GLN A 151 8.95 17.34 4.26
CA GLN A 151 8.42 17.84 5.53
C GLN A 151 7.02 18.42 5.35
N ALA A 152 6.09 18.01 6.22
CA ALA A 152 4.73 18.51 6.26
C ALA A 152 4.35 18.82 7.72
N GLY A 153 4.09 20.09 8.05
CA GLY A 153 3.76 20.48 9.43
C GLY A 153 4.83 20.11 10.46
N GLY A 154 6.11 20.10 10.06
CA GLY A 154 7.23 19.73 10.94
C GLY A 154 7.41 18.23 11.17
N GLN A 155 6.64 17.37 10.47
CA GLN A 155 6.77 15.93 10.52
C GLN A 155 7.22 15.36 9.16
N PRO A 156 8.04 14.28 9.16
CA PRO A 156 8.45 13.62 7.93
C PRO A 156 7.25 12.93 7.27
N LEU A 157 6.95 13.33 6.04
CA LEU A 157 5.92 12.75 5.21
C LEU A 157 6.56 11.85 4.13
N PRO A 158 6.36 10.52 4.20
CA PRO A 158 6.80 9.64 3.12
C PRO A 158 5.91 9.86 1.89
N LEU A 159 6.53 10.05 0.74
CA LEU A 159 5.88 10.26 -0.56
C LEU A 159 6.44 9.30 -1.61
N ARG A 160 5.60 8.87 -2.54
CA ARG A 160 6.04 8.31 -3.81
C ARG A 160 5.96 9.41 -4.85
N GLU A 161 7.10 9.76 -5.41
CA GLU A 161 7.19 10.65 -6.56
C GLU A 161 7.08 9.82 -7.82
N ALA A 162 6.24 10.25 -8.75
CA ALA A 162 6.08 9.65 -10.06
C ALA A 162 6.09 10.73 -11.14
N VAL A 163 6.56 10.37 -12.33
CA VAL A 163 6.43 11.18 -13.54
C VAL A 163 5.36 10.54 -14.42
N VAL A 164 4.33 11.30 -14.75
CA VAL A 164 3.24 10.87 -15.62
C VAL A 164 3.27 11.73 -16.88
N HIS A 165 3.56 11.14 -18.04
CA HIS A 165 3.52 11.85 -19.32
C HIS A 165 2.11 11.84 -19.89
N GLY A 166 1.68 12.95 -20.49
CA GLY A 166 0.42 13.03 -21.22
C GLY A 166 0.44 14.09 -22.33
N PRO A 167 -0.72 14.40 -22.95
CA PRO A 167 -0.79 15.26 -24.14
C PRO A 167 -0.27 16.69 -23.93
N GLY A 168 -0.32 17.21 -22.70
CA GLY A 168 0.15 18.54 -22.33
C GLY A 168 1.57 18.57 -21.77
N GLY A 169 2.33 17.48 -21.87
CA GLY A 169 3.66 17.35 -21.27
C GLY A 169 3.68 16.50 -19.99
N PRO A 170 4.83 16.43 -19.31
CA PRO A 170 4.98 15.64 -18.10
C PRO A 170 4.35 16.31 -16.87
N LEU A 171 3.76 15.47 -16.03
CA LEU A 171 3.27 15.80 -14.70
C LEU A 171 4.20 15.17 -13.68
N LEU A 172 4.64 15.96 -12.71
CA LEU A 172 5.26 15.45 -11.51
C LEU A 172 4.18 15.22 -10.46
N VAL A 173 4.04 13.98 -9.99
CA VAL A 173 3.00 13.56 -9.06
C VAL A 173 3.64 13.07 -7.78
N TRP A 174 3.23 13.63 -6.65
CA TRP A 174 3.51 13.08 -5.32
C TRP A 174 2.27 12.43 -4.76
N GLN A 175 2.37 11.17 -4.37
CA GLN A 175 1.28 10.44 -3.74
C GLN A 175 1.68 9.88 -2.37
N VAL A 176 0.70 9.76 -1.49
CA VAL A 176 0.82 9.06 -0.20
C VAL A 176 -0.48 8.35 0.13
N LEU A 177 -0.37 7.19 0.78
CA LEU A 177 -1.52 6.47 1.33
C LEU A 177 -1.66 6.83 2.81
N TRP A 178 -2.88 7.12 3.21
CA TRP A 178 -3.28 7.30 4.60
C TRP A 178 -4.10 6.09 5.02
N VAL A 179 -3.64 5.36 6.03
CA VAL A 179 -4.32 4.16 6.54
C VAL A 179 -4.27 4.24 8.06
N ASP A 180 -5.44 4.19 8.70
CA ASP A 180 -5.57 4.23 10.17
C ASP A 180 -4.75 5.37 10.83
N GLY A 181 -4.89 6.60 10.31
CA GLY A 181 -4.20 7.77 10.86
C GLY A 181 -2.70 7.83 10.57
N ARG A 182 -2.15 6.93 9.75
CA ARG A 182 -0.72 6.87 9.43
C ARG A 182 -0.46 6.95 7.94
N TYR A 183 0.59 7.67 7.57
CA TYR A 183 1.03 7.83 6.19
C TYR A 183 2.03 6.72 5.79
N THR A 184 1.87 6.20 4.58
CA THR A 184 2.73 5.16 4.01
C THR A 184 2.80 5.26 2.49
N THR A 185 3.94 4.84 1.93
CA THR A 185 4.20 4.80 0.48
C THR A 185 4.35 3.39 -0.06
N SER A 186 4.46 2.39 0.83
CA SER A 186 4.66 0.99 0.46
C SER A 186 3.32 0.30 0.26
N ASN A 187 3.06 -0.16 -0.96
CA ASN A 187 1.92 -1.03 -1.29
C ASN A 187 1.98 -2.37 -0.53
N VAL A 188 3.19 -2.86 -0.22
CA VAL A 188 3.40 -4.14 0.49
C VAL A 188 3.16 -3.99 1.99
N THR A 189 3.67 -2.92 2.60
CA THR A 189 3.45 -2.61 4.03
C THR A 189 2.01 -2.17 4.27
N GLY A 190 1.39 -1.48 3.31
CA GLY A 190 -0.02 -1.10 3.37
C GLY A 190 -0.95 -2.32 3.38
N LYS A 191 -0.73 -3.33 2.53
CA LYS A 191 -1.55 -4.57 2.51
C LYS A 191 -1.39 -5.39 3.80
N LEU A 192 -0.17 -5.44 4.34
CA LEU A 192 0.11 -6.11 5.62
C LEU A 192 -0.55 -5.37 6.80
N ARG A 193 -0.53 -4.04 6.78
CA ARG A 193 -1.19 -3.20 7.79
C ARG A 193 -2.71 -3.17 7.64
N GLN A 194 -3.25 -3.27 6.44
CA GLN A 194 -4.69 -3.40 6.21
C GLN A 194 -5.19 -4.74 6.78
N ALA A 195 -4.42 -5.82 6.59
CA ALA A 195 -4.69 -7.08 7.28
C ALA A 195 -4.59 -6.93 8.81
N GLN A 196 -3.61 -6.19 9.32
CA GLN A 196 -3.43 -5.92 10.76
C GLN A 196 -4.54 -5.03 11.36
N GLY A 197 -5.03 -4.02 10.62
CA GLY A 197 -6.09 -3.09 11.04
C GLY A 197 -7.46 -3.78 11.06
N LYS A 198 -7.74 -4.60 10.03
CA LYS A 198 -8.92 -5.48 10.02
C LYS A 198 -8.91 -6.47 11.18
N LEU A 199 -7.74 -6.97 11.60
CA LEU A 199 -7.61 -7.81 12.80
C LEU A 199 -7.76 -7.04 14.13
N GLN A 200 -7.62 -5.71 14.14
CA GLN A 200 -7.66 -4.88 15.34
C GLN A 200 -9.00 -4.17 15.58
N PHE A 201 -10.02 -4.45 14.76
CA PHE A 201 -11.37 -3.89 14.91
C PHE A 201 -11.44 -2.36 14.85
N ARG A 202 -10.55 -1.71 14.07
CA ARG A 202 -10.48 -0.23 13.95
C ARG A 202 -11.11 0.33 12.68
N GLY A 203 -11.91 -0.47 11.97
CA GLY A 203 -12.38 -0.16 10.63
C GLY A 203 -11.28 -0.34 9.58
N ASP A 204 -11.60 0.00 8.33
CA ASP A 204 -10.65 -0.04 7.23
C ASP A 204 -10.64 1.25 6.41
N ASP A 205 -10.98 2.37 7.05
CA ASP A 205 -10.91 3.68 6.44
C ASP A 205 -9.48 3.99 5.98
N GLY A 206 -9.37 4.46 4.76
CA GLY A 206 -8.11 4.82 4.16
C GLY A 206 -8.29 5.77 2.99
N ALA A 207 -7.25 6.54 2.69
CA ALA A 207 -7.27 7.47 1.59
C ALA A 207 -5.98 7.41 0.79
N MET A 208 -6.07 7.73 -0.49
CA MET A 208 -4.92 8.12 -1.29
C MET A 208 -5.00 9.62 -1.50
N VAL A 209 -3.89 10.31 -1.23
CA VAL A 209 -3.71 11.72 -1.52
C VAL A 209 -2.65 11.84 -2.61
N ALA A 210 -2.99 12.52 -3.70
CA ALA A 210 -2.05 12.85 -4.77
C ALA A 210 -2.03 14.36 -5.00
N VAL A 211 -0.83 14.91 -5.20
CA VAL A 211 -0.61 16.29 -5.60
C VAL A 211 0.22 16.29 -6.87
N ALA A 212 -0.23 16.99 -7.90
CA ALA A 212 0.42 17.00 -9.21
C ALA A 212 0.68 18.41 -9.74
N VAL A 213 1.80 18.58 -10.43
CA VAL A 213 2.23 19.84 -11.07
C VAL A 213 2.78 19.53 -12.47
N PRO A 214 2.32 20.21 -13.53
CA PRO A 214 2.94 20.09 -14.85
C PRO A 214 4.29 20.83 -14.88
N TYR A 215 5.21 20.35 -15.71
CA TYR A 215 6.46 21.05 -15.97
C TYR A 215 6.88 20.90 -17.44
N GLU A 216 7.74 21.81 -17.89
CA GLU A 216 8.23 21.85 -19.25
C GLU A 216 9.73 21.58 -19.31
N GLY A 217 10.18 20.94 -20.39
CA GLY A 217 11.59 20.63 -20.61
C GLY A 217 12.24 19.91 -19.42
N ASN A 218 13.26 20.53 -18.84
CA ASN A 218 14.03 19.97 -17.73
C ASN A 218 13.69 20.60 -16.36
N ASP A 219 12.58 21.34 -16.22
CA ASP A 219 12.20 22.03 -14.97
C ASP A 219 11.51 21.11 -13.94
N ALA A 220 11.99 19.88 -13.80
CA ALA A 220 11.46 18.96 -12.80
C ALA A 220 11.74 19.44 -11.36
N ASP A 221 12.82 20.21 -11.15
CA ASP A 221 13.15 20.77 -9.84
C ASP A 221 12.25 21.94 -9.44
N GLY A 222 11.83 22.81 -10.37
CA GLY A 222 10.83 23.84 -10.11
C GLY A 222 9.47 23.24 -9.75
N ALA A 223 9.05 22.17 -10.44
CA ALA A 223 7.85 21.43 -10.06
C ALA A 223 7.96 20.79 -8.67
N ARG A 224 9.10 20.21 -8.30
CA ARG A 224 9.34 19.71 -6.93
C ARG A 224 9.26 20.80 -5.89
N ALA A 225 9.83 21.97 -6.17
CA ALA A 225 9.77 23.11 -5.25
C ALA A 225 8.32 23.55 -5.03
N THR A 226 7.51 23.58 -6.09
CA THR A 226 6.08 23.90 -6.03
C THR A 226 5.30 22.87 -5.21
N LEU A 227 5.54 21.56 -5.46
CA LEU A 227 4.93 20.48 -4.68
C LEU A 227 5.32 20.55 -3.20
N ARG A 228 6.60 20.83 -2.90
CA ARG A 228 7.10 21.01 -1.53
C ARG A 228 6.40 22.16 -0.83
N ALA A 229 6.26 23.30 -1.50
CA ALA A 229 5.56 24.46 -0.95
C ALA A 229 4.09 24.13 -0.64
N PHE A 230 3.40 23.48 -1.58
CA PHE A 230 2.00 23.08 -1.39
C PHE A 230 1.82 22.13 -0.21
N VAL A 231 2.62 21.06 -0.15
CA VAL A 231 2.56 20.08 0.95
C VAL A 231 2.94 20.72 2.27
N GLY A 232 4.03 21.50 2.31
CA GLY A 232 4.48 22.17 3.52
C GLY A 232 3.43 23.11 4.13
N GLN A 233 2.69 23.84 3.29
CA GLN A 233 1.69 24.82 3.72
C GLN A 233 0.30 24.23 4.00
N HIS A 234 -0.12 23.20 3.26
CA HIS A 234 -1.52 22.79 3.23
C HIS A 234 -1.81 21.38 3.72
N PHE A 235 -0.78 20.54 3.89
CA PHE A 235 -1.00 19.13 4.25
C PHE A 235 -1.65 18.95 5.63
N GLY A 236 -1.42 19.86 6.58
CA GLY A 236 -2.13 19.83 7.87
C GLY A 236 -3.64 20.09 7.77
N ALA A 237 -4.11 20.79 6.72
CA ALA A 237 -5.55 20.91 6.45
C ALA A 237 -6.11 19.63 5.81
N ILE A 238 -5.34 19.01 4.91
CA ILE A 238 -5.69 17.71 4.30
C ILE A 238 -5.79 16.64 5.38
N ASP A 239 -4.80 16.53 6.28
CA ASP A 239 -4.78 15.58 7.39
C ASP A 239 -6.03 15.71 8.28
N ARG A 240 -6.37 16.95 8.68
CA ARG A 240 -7.57 17.22 9.47
C ARG A 240 -8.85 16.78 8.74
N ALA A 241 -8.96 17.03 7.43
CA ALA A 241 -10.10 16.60 6.65
C ALA A 241 -10.23 15.06 6.60
N LEU A 242 -9.11 14.34 6.45
CA LEU A 242 -9.09 12.86 6.48
C LEU A 242 -9.49 12.30 7.85
N VAL A 243 -8.94 12.89 8.92
CA VAL A 243 -9.24 12.48 10.30
C VAL A 243 -10.69 12.78 10.67
N GLN A 244 -11.23 13.93 10.25
CA GLN A 244 -12.65 14.28 10.44
C GLN A 244 -13.57 13.34 9.66
N ALA A 245 -13.24 13.02 8.41
CA ALA A 245 -14.03 12.12 7.58
C ALA A 245 -14.15 10.72 8.19
N ARG A 246 -13.11 10.24 8.90
CA ARG A 246 -13.12 8.95 9.60
C ARG A 246 -14.21 8.85 10.67
N GLY A 247 -14.58 9.97 11.28
CA GLY A 247 -15.45 9.99 12.45
C GLY A 247 -14.73 9.49 13.71
N LYS A 248 -15.47 9.47 14.83
CA LYS A 248 -15.04 8.85 16.08
C LYS A 248 -15.36 7.37 16.08
#